data_AF-A0A450S2U9-F1
#
_entry.id   AF-A0A450S2U9-F1
#
_cell.length_a   1.000
_cell.length_b   1.000
_cell.length_c   1.000
_cell.angle_alpha   90.00
_cell.angle_beta   90.00
_cell.angle_gamma   90.00
#
_symmetry.space_group_name_H-M   'P 1'
#
loop_
_entity.id
_entity.type
_entity.pdbx_description
1 polymer ?
#
loop_
_entity_poly.entity_id
_entity_poly.type
_entity_poly.pdbx_seq_one_letter_code
_entity_poly.pdbx_strand_id
1 'polypeptide(L)'
;MKTTNPLTIAIVLLSTSLFVIGCNPVRIHEADQSYMTLYEAKQKAKKEDDIHALLLARSGFTNLARESAAAAAELRTKRREAIGLGRVSAGSVWQAEPWRDQPHAQTINSSPDGTAESAANVKAYADIGLARCGEDLNIAPRDCGMLALIPHLAAIDEKTFLYDQIKDNDSQDWDGMRKVFDSYEYNLTKLIGPTAPPSRVSRKSLFSLKASPEFRKAIDLNIETTFCNLQDQIAAYIDQHEPNALNCSTGDQPTDVKQLKCHVEKFVCKAQSWLKDAEPKFTLGETCDYYSEQTPNADGSQPPGSCPPTASN
;
A
#
# COMPACT_ATOMS: atom_id res chain seq x y z
N MET A 1 -60.02 -1.68 5.93
CA MET A 1 -59.14 -0.50 6.09
C MET A 1 -58.57 -0.54 7.51
N LYS A 2 -57.26 -0.75 7.67
CA LYS A 2 -56.60 -0.77 9.00
C LYS A 2 -56.23 0.67 9.36
N THR A 3 -56.80 1.19 10.44
CA THR A 3 -56.49 2.50 11.01
C THR A 3 -55.19 2.41 11.80
N THR A 4 -54.14 3.06 11.31
CA THR A 4 -52.87 3.21 12.01
C THR A 4 -53.02 4.20 13.16
N ASN A 5 -52.60 3.79 14.36
CA ASN A 5 -52.80 4.52 15.61
C ASN A 5 -51.87 5.75 15.65
N PRO A 6 -52.36 6.99 15.85
CA PRO A 6 -51.54 8.21 15.81
C PRO A 6 -50.45 8.25 16.88
N LEU A 7 -50.59 7.46 17.95
CA LEU A 7 -49.58 7.32 19.00
C LEU A 7 -48.30 6.63 18.50
N THR A 8 -48.41 5.71 17.54
CA THR A 8 -47.26 4.98 16.96
C THR A 8 -46.43 5.89 16.06
N ILE A 9 -47.06 6.85 15.39
CA ILE A 9 -46.38 7.83 14.51
C ILE A 9 -45.59 8.84 15.36
N ALA A 10 -46.15 9.28 16.49
CA ALA A 10 -45.48 10.22 17.40
C ALA A 10 -44.22 9.63 18.07
N ILE A 11 -44.24 8.33 18.42
CA ILE A 11 -43.08 7.66 19.04
C ILE A 11 -41.92 7.46 18.04
N VAL A 12 -42.23 7.20 16.76
CA VAL A 12 -41.20 7.08 15.69
C VAL A 12 -40.58 8.43 15.32
N LEU A 13 -41.34 9.52 15.43
CA LEU A 13 -40.83 10.89 15.18
C LEU A 13 -40.05 11.46 16.37
N LEU A 14 -40.37 11.06 17.61
CA LEU A 14 -39.61 11.48 18.80
C LEU A 14 -38.31 10.69 18.99
N SER A 15 -38.23 9.43 18.52
CA SER A 15 -36.98 8.64 18.57
C SER A 15 -35.96 9.05 17.51
N THR A 16 -36.38 9.65 16.40
CA THR A 16 -35.48 10.19 15.36
C THR A 16 -34.91 11.57 15.71
N SER A 17 -35.53 12.29 16.65
CA SER A 17 -35.15 13.67 16.99
C SER A 17 -34.08 13.78 18.10
N LEU A 18 -33.80 12.70 18.82
CA LEU A 18 -32.88 12.69 19.98
C LEU A 18 -31.44 12.24 19.64
N PHE A 19 -31.12 11.92 18.38
CA PHE A 19 -29.77 11.48 17.96
C PHE A 19 -28.85 12.60 17.43
N VAL A 20 -29.24 13.88 17.52
CA VAL A 20 -28.53 14.95 16.79
C VAL A 20 -27.50 15.73 17.62
N ILE A 21 -27.43 15.60 18.95
CA ILE A 21 -26.50 16.45 19.73
C ILE A 21 -25.77 15.66 20.82
N GLY A 22 -24.87 14.76 20.38
CA GLY A 22 -23.84 14.21 21.28
C GLY A 22 -23.34 12.81 20.90
N CYS A 23 -22.56 12.64 19.82
CA CYS A 23 -21.93 11.33 19.50
C CYS A 23 -20.74 11.39 18.51
N ASN A 24 -19.84 12.37 18.59
CA ASN A 24 -18.71 12.40 17.62
C ASN A 24 -17.56 11.41 17.91
N PRO A 25 -17.20 11.09 19.18
CA PRO A 25 -16.21 10.04 19.46
C PRO A 25 -16.70 8.63 19.09
N VAL A 26 -18.02 8.43 19.13
CA VAL A 26 -18.66 7.14 18.84
C VAL A 26 -18.48 6.77 17.37
N ARG A 27 -18.59 7.74 16.45
CA ARG A 27 -18.47 7.51 15.00
C ARG A 27 -17.10 6.96 14.56
N ILE A 28 -15.99 7.46 15.11
CA ILE A 28 -14.66 6.94 14.73
C ILE A 28 -14.43 5.53 15.27
N HIS A 29 -14.90 5.25 16.50
CA HIS A 29 -14.81 3.91 17.08
C HIS A 29 -15.62 2.88 16.28
N GLU A 30 -16.85 3.23 15.89
CA GLU A 30 -17.70 2.40 15.04
C GLU A 30 -17.09 2.15 13.65
N ALA A 31 -16.50 3.19 13.03
CA ALA A 31 -15.82 3.07 11.74
C ALA A 31 -14.59 2.14 11.84
N ASP A 32 -13.79 2.27 12.91
CA ASP A 32 -12.65 1.40 13.16
C ASP A 32 -13.07 -0.05 13.41
N GLN A 33 -14.12 -0.27 14.19
CA GLN A 33 -14.64 -1.61 14.44
C GLN A 33 -15.19 -2.24 13.15
N SER A 34 -15.92 -1.46 12.35
CA SER A 34 -16.44 -1.91 11.05
C SER A 34 -15.31 -2.28 10.10
N TYR A 35 -14.24 -1.49 10.08
CA TYR A 35 -13.04 -1.78 9.29
C TYR A 35 -12.42 -3.12 9.69
N MET A 36 -12.23 -3.36 10.99
CA MET A 36 -11.64 -4.61 11.50
C MET A 36 -12.54 -5.81 11.22
N THR A 37 -13.86 -5.70 11.45
CA THR A 37 -14.82 -6.76 11.17
C THR A 37 -14.84 -7.14 9.68
N LEU A 38 -14.84 -6.14 8.79
CA LEU A 38 -14.77 -6.39 7.34
C LEU A 38 -13.43 -7.03 6.95
N TYR A 39 -12.33 -6.62 7.58
CA TYR A 39 -11.01 -7.19 7.33
C TYR A 39 -10.96 -8.66 7.74
N GLU A 40 -11.43 -8.99 8.95
CA GLU A 40 -11.51 -10.38 9.42
C GLU A 40 -12.42 -11.24 8.54
N ALA A 41 -13.59 -10.73 8.16
CA ALA A 41 -14.51 -11.40 7.26
C ALA A 41 -13.85 -11.68 5.90
N LYS A 42 -13.12 -10.71 5.36
CA LYS A 42 -12.37 -10.84 4.12
C LYS A 42 -11.27 -11.90 4.22
N GLN A 43 -10.47 -11.88 5.30
CA GLN A 43 -9.41 -12.87 5.51
C GLN A 43 -9.97 -14.29 5.66
N LYS A 44 -11.10 -14.43 6.37
CA LYS A 44 -11.82 -15.69 6.48
C LYS A 44 -12.31 -16.18 5.11
N ALA A 45 -12.95 -15.30 4.33
CA ALA A 45 -13.44 -15.62 3.00
C ALA A 45 -12.31 -16.07 2.06
N LYS A 46 -11.12 -15.42 2.12
CA LYS A 46 -9.93 -15.86 1.38
C LYS A 46 -9.49 -17.27 1.78
N LYS A 47 -9.44 -17.56 3.08
CA LYS A 47 -9.03 -18.87 3.59
C LYS A 47 -10.00 -19.99 3.19
N GLU A 48 -11.28 -19.65 3.06
CA GLU A 48 -12.36 -20.57 2.72
C GLU A 48 -12.65 -20.64 1.21
N ASP A 49 -11.95 -19.84 0.39
CA ASP A 49 -12.19 -19.68 -1.05
C ASP A 49 -13.65 -19.30 -1.38
N ASP A 50 -14.30 -18.53 -0.49
CA ASP A 50 -15.70 -18.08 -0.64
C ASP A 50 -15.76 -16.76 -1.43
N ILE A 51 -15.94 -16.87 -2.74
CA ILE A 51 -16.06 -15.73 -3.66
C ILE A 51 -17.24 -14.80 -3.27
N HIS A 52 -18.36 -15.34 -2.81
CA HIS A 52 -19.51 -14.51 -2.44
C HIS A 52 -19.23 -13.69 -1.18
N ALA A 53 -18.59 -14.28 -0.18
CA ALA A 53 -18.16 -13.57 1.02
C ALA A 53 -17.08 -12.51 0.70
N LEU A 54 -16.18 -12.78 -0.25
CA LEU A 54 -15.21 -11.79 -0.73
C LEU A 54 -15.89 -10.58 -1.39
N LEU A 55 -16.86 -10.80 -2.27
CA LEU A 55 -17.63 -9.73 -2.92
C LEU A 55 -18.44 -8.91 -1.91
N LEU A 56 -19.03 -9.58 -0.90
CA LEU A 56 -19.76 -8.90 0.16
C LEU A 56 -18.84 -8.03 1.02
N ALA A 57 -17.68 -8.55 1.43
CA ALA A 57 -16.68 -7.79 2.17
C ALA A 57 -16.18 -6.57 1.37
N ARG A 58 -15.94 -6.74 0.07
CA ARG A 58 -15.55 -5.66 -0.85
C ARG A 58 -16.60 -4.56 -0.95
N SER A 59 -17.87 -4.93 -1.09
CA SER A 59 -18.99 -3.97 -1.07
C SER A 59 -19.08 -3.24 0.27
N GLY A 60 -18.90 -3.96 1.38
CA GLY A 60 -18.84 -3.39 2.72
C GLY A 60 -17.72 -2.35 2.86
N PHE A 61 -16.51 -2.67 2.38
CA PHE A 61 -15.39 -1.73 2.38
C PHE A 61 -15.66 -0.49 1.50
N THR A 62 -16.27 -0.66 0.33
CA THR A 62 -16.63 0.45 -0.56
C THR A 62 -17.61 1.42 0.14
N ASN A 63 -18.62 0.88 0.83
CA ASN A 63 -19.56 1.69 1.59
C ASN A 63 -18.89 2.38 2.78
N LEU A 64 -18.09 1.65 3.56
CA LEU A 64 -17.37 2.22 4.70
C LEU A 64 -16.41 3.35 4.26
N ALA A 65 -15.76 3.22 3.10
CA ALA A 65 -14.91 4.27 2.54
C ALA A 65 -15.70 5.56 2.31
N ARG A 66 -16.82 5.47 1.58
CA ARG A 66 -17.70 6.59 1.25
C ARG A 66 -18.29 7.25 2.50
N GLU A 67 -18.82 6.45 3.42
CA GLU A 67 -19.44 6.93 4.66
C GLU A 67 -18.42 7.62 5.57
N SER A 68 -17.24 7.02 5.73
CA SER A 68 -16.16 7.61 6.54
C SER A 68 -15.63 8.91 5.94
N ALA A 69 -15.52 8.99 4.61
CA ALA A 69 -15.13 10.22 3.91
C ALA A 69 -16.15 11.35 4.11
N ALA A 70 -17.44 11.04 3.94
CA ALA A 70 -18.51 12.00 4.16
C ALA A 70 -18.52 12.51 5.61
N ALA A 71 -18.43 11.59 6.58
CA ALA A 71 -18.36 11.95 7.99
C ALA A 71 -17.09 12.77 8.33
N ALA A 72 -15.94 12.47 7.72
CA ALA A 72 -14.72 13.26 7.88
C ALA A 72 -14.88 14.70 7.36
N ALA A 73 -15.61 14.89 6.25
CA ALA A 73 -15.88 16.19 5.67
C ALA A 73 -16.81 17.06 6.54
N GLU A 74 -17.75 16.44 7.26
CA GLU A 74 -18.68 17.10 8.19
C GLU A 74 -17.98 17.58 9.49
N LEU A 75 -16.93 16.88 9.94
CA LEU A 75 -16.23 17.17 11.20
C LEU A 75 -15.20 18.31 11.09
N ARG A 76 -15.66 19.51 10.71
CA ARG A 76 -14.79 20.69 10.51
C ARG A 76 -14.02 21.13 11.77
N THR A 77 -14.62 21.01 12.95
CA THR A 77 -14.05 21.47 14.23
C THR A 77 -13.38 20.36 15.03
N LYS A 78 -13.63 19.08 14.69
CA LYS A 78 -13.10 17.89 15.38
C LYS A 78 -12.02 17.23 14.55
N ARG A 79 -10.87 17.91 14.53
CA ARG A 79 -9.77 17.65 13.59
C ARG A 79 -9.19 16.24 13.74
N ARG A 80 -9.00 15.74 14.96
CA ARG A 80 -8.46 14.39 15.21
C ARG A 80 -9.39 13.31 14.66
N GLU A 81 -10.68 13.43 14.92
CA GLU A 81 -11.71 12.50 14.46
C GLU A 81 -11.85 12.53 12.92
N ALA A 82 -11.81 13.72 12.32
CA ALA A 82 -11.80 13.85 10.87
C ALA A 82 -10.58 13.18 10.21
N ILE A 83 -9.38 13.31 10.82
CA ILE A 83 -8.17 12.62 10.36
C ILE A 83 -8.35 11.11 10.50
N GLY A 84 -8.84 10.63 11.64
CA GLY A 84 -9.09 9.20 11.86
C GLY A 84 -10.06 8.60 10.85
N LEU A 85 -11.18 9.28 10.56
CA LEU A 85 -12.16 8.84 9.57
C LEU A 85 -11.60 8.88 8.14
N GLY A 86 -10.75 9.87 7.83
CA GLY A 86 -9.98 9.89 6.58
C GLY A 86 -9.09 8.65 6.45
N ARG A 87 -8.40 8.23 7.52
CA ARG A 87 -7.58 7.00 7.51
C ARG A 87 -8.44 5.77 7.27
N VAL A 88 -9.55 5.62 7.99
CA VAL A 88 -10.49 4.49 7.79
C VAL A 88 -10.94 4.47 6.34
N SER A 89 -11.32 5.63 5.81
CA SER A 89 -11.77 5.76 4.42
C SER A 89 -10.72 5.31 3.40
N ALA A 90 -9.49 5.83 3.50
CA ALA A 90 -8.38 5.46 2.63
C ALA A 90 -8.00 3.97 2.74
N GLY A 91 -7.98 3.43 3.96
CA GLY A 91 -7.76 2.01 4.18
C GLY A 91 -8.88 1.16 3.58
N SER A 92 -10.13 1.57 3.75
CA SER A 92 -11.30 0.83 3.26
C SER A 92 -11.33 0.78 1.75
N VAL A 93 -11.09 1.89 1.06
CA VAL A 93 -11.02 1.86 -0.41
C VAL A 93 -9.87 0.96 -0.87
N TRP A 94 -8.68 1.01 -0.23
CA TRP A 94 -7.57 0.11 -0.54
C TRP A 94 -7.94 -1.37 -0.32
N GLN A 95 -8.70 -1.71 0.72
CA GLN A 95 -9.21 -3.08 0.92
C GLN A 95 -10.35 -3.45 -0.03
N ALA A 96 -11.03 -2.49 -0.66
CA ALA A 96 -12.09 -2.76 -1.63
C ALA A 96 -11.53 -3.01 -3.05
N GLU A 97 -10.23 -2.91 -3.25
CA GLU A 97 -9.66 -2.95 -4.59
C GLU A 97 -9.63 -4.37 -5.18
N PRO A 98 -10.00 -4.54 -6.46
CA PRO A 98 -10.15 -5.85 -7.08
C PRO A 98 -8.84 -6.63 -7.16
N TRP A 99 -7.70 -5.98 -7.34
CA TRP A 99 -6.39 -6.67 -7.40
C TRP A 99 -5.96 -7.28 -6.07
N ARG A 100 -6.59 -6.92 -4.95
CA ARG A 100 -6.28 -7.55 -3.66
C ARG A 100 -6.83 -8.97 -3.54
N ASP A 101 -7.83 -9.33 -4.35
CA ASP A 101 -8.68 -10.50 -4.10
C ASP A 101 -8.80 -11.46 -5.28
N GLN A 102 -8.16 -11.17 -6.41
CA GLN A 102 -8.26 -12.01 -7.59
C GLN A 102 -7.12 -13.04 -7.64
N PRO A 103 -7.39 -14.35 -7.62
CA PRO A 103 -6.48 -15.32 -8.19
C PRO A 103 -6.38 -15.08 -9.70
N HIS A 104 -5.15 -15.16 -10.21
CA HIS A 104 -4.60 -14.82 -11.54
C HIS A 104 -5.39 -15.15 -12.82
N ALA A 105 -6.59 -15.75 -12.77
CA ALA A 105 -7.21 -16.38 -13.94
C ALA A 105 -8.57 -15.80 -14.39
N GLN A 106 -9.13 -14.77 -13.75
CA GLN A 106 -10.37 -14.16 -14.26
C GLN A 106 -10.35 -12.64 -14.13
N THR A 107 -9.89 -11.99 -15.20
CA THR A 107 -10.40 -10.68 -15.57
C THR A 107 -11.91 -10.80 -15.76
N ILE A 108 -12.68 -10.62 -14.68
CA ILE A 108 -14.08 -10.26 -14.79
C ILE A 108 -14.07 -9.00 -15.63
N ASN A 109 -14.69 -9.09 -16.81
CA ASN A 109 -14.88 -8.02 -17.75
C ASN A 109 -14.96 -6.68 -17.03
N SER A 110 -13.96 -5.87 -17.36
CA SER A 110 -13.79 -4.46 -17.06
C SER A 110 -15.13 -3.80 -16.76
N SER A 111 -15.18 -3.04 -15.67
CA SER A 111 -16.10 -1.91 -15.62
C SER A 111 -15.98 -1.18 -16.97
N PRO A 112 -17.09 -0.83 -17.67
CA PRO A 112 -17.05 -0.16 -18.96
C PRO A 112 -16.26 1.16 -18.94
N ASP A 113 -15.97 1.66 -17.74
CA ASP A 113 -15.24 2.91 -17.53
C ASP A 113 -13.72 2.75 -17.46
N GLY A 114 -13.14 1.53 -17.53
CA GLY A 114 -11.75 1.32 -17.94
C GLY A 114 -10.63 2.11 -17.24
N THR A 115 -10.85 2.77 -16.10
CA THR A 115 -9.79 3.52 -15.41
C THR A 115 -9.10 2.61 -14.40
N ALA A 116 -7.96 2.07 -14.81
CA ALA A 116 -6.90 1.58 -13.93
C ALA A 116 -6.27 2.75 -13.13
N GLU A 117 -7.07 3.42 -12.29
CA GLU A 117 -6.67 4.57 -11.46
C GLU A 117 -7.10 4.37 -10.00
N SER A 118 -6.78 3.21 -9.50
CA SER A 118 -7.43 2.68 -8.33
C SER A 118 -6.55 2.89 -7.10
N ALA A 119 -5.22 2.92 -7.28
CA ALA A 119 -4.33 3.68 -6.38
C ALA A 119 -4.63 5.19 -6.34
N ALA A 120 -5.15 5.78 -7.43
CA ALA A 120 -5.55 7.19 -7.44
C ALA A 120 -6.80 7.43 -6.60
N ASN A 121 -7.76 6.50 -6.60
CA ASN A 121 -8.90 6.50 -5.68
C ASN A 121 -8.43 6.45 -4.23
N VAL A 122 -7.52 5.54 -3.89
CA VAL A 122 -6.92 5.46 -2.54
C VAL A 122 -6.28 6.80 -2.15
N LYS A 123 -5.53 7.41 -3.06
CA LYS A 123 -4.94 8.73 -2.86
C LYS A 123 -6.01 9.81 -2.64
N ALA A 124 -7.06 9.84 -3.43
CA ALA A 124 -8.13 10.83 -3.31
C ALA A 124 -8.82 10.76 -1.93
N TYR A 125 -9.09 9.55 -1.43
CA TYR A 125 -9.64 9.35 -0.09
C TYR A 125 -8.65 9.71 1.01
N ALA A 126 -7.37 9.40 0.83
CA ALA A 126 -6.31 9.79 1.76
C ALA A 126 -6.14 11.31 1.84
N ASP A 127 -6.24 12.02 0.72
CA ASP A 127 -6.09 13.47 0.64
C ASP A 127 -7.17 14.19 1.48
N ILE A 128 -8.37 13.62 1.64
CA ILE A 128 -9.43 14.15 2.51
C ILE A 128 -8.96 14.25 3.96
N GLY A 129 -8.33 13.19 4.47
CA GLY A 129 -7.77 13.16 5.82
C GLY A 129 -6.49 13.99 5.93
N LEU A 130 -5.61 13.90 4.93
CA LEU A 130 -4.31 14.56 4.94
C LEU A 130 -4.43 16.08 4.90
N ALA A 131 -5.43 16.62 4.20
CA ALA A 131 -5.78 18.05 4.25
C ALA A 131 -6.07 18.53 5.67
N ARG A 132 -6.51 17.63 6.57
CA ARG A 132 -6.75 17.92 7.99
C ARG A 132 -5.51 17.76 8.85
N CYS A 133 -4.46 17.06 8.40
CA CYS A 133 -3.21 16.97 9.15
C CYS A 133 -2.49 18.32 9.24
N GLY A 134 -2.59 19.19 8.21
CA GLY A 134 -1.91 20.49 8.19
C GLY A 134 -0.39 20.36 8.40
N GLU A 135 0.28 21.45 8.81
CA GLU A 135 1.73 21.45 9.10
C GLU A 135 2.08 20.76 10.42
N ASP A 136 1.14 20.76 11.36
CA ASP A 136 1.29 20.12 12.67
C ASP A 136 0.79 18.67 12.67
N LEU A 137 1.69 17.76 12.28
CA LEU A 137 1.46 16.32 12.31
C LEU A 137 1.22 15.78 13.75
N ASN A 138 1.40 16.60 14.80
CA ASN A 138 1.26 16.13 16.18
C ASN A 138 -0.18 15.95 16.65
N ILE A 139 -1.19 16.41 15.89
CA ILE A 139 -2.60 16.31 16.27
C ILE A 139 -3.07 14.85 16.31
N ALA A 140 -2.72 14.08 15.29
CA ALA A 140 -3.00 12.66 15.16
C ALA A 140 -1.84 11.98 14.41
N PRO A 141 -0.65 11.88 15.03
CA PRO A 141 0.58 11.53 14.32
C PRO A 141 0.50 10.18 13.63
N ARG A 142 -0.07 9.18 14.31
CA ARG A 142 -0.31 7.85 13.73
C ARG A 142 -1.16 7.94 12.47
N ASP A 143 -2.32 8.59 12.54
CA ASP A 143 -3.29 8.60 11.45
C ASP A 143 -2.81 9.47 10.28
N CYS A 144 -2.17 10.60 10.56
CA CYS A 144 -1.51 11.42 9.54
C CYS A 144 -0.37 10.70 8.84
N GLY A 145 0.42 9.93 9.59
CA GLY A 145 1.45 9.08 9.04
C GLY A 145 0.87 8.00 8.11
N MET A 146 -0.18 7.31 8.57
CA MET A 146 -0.87 6.31 7.76
C MET A 146 -1.50 6.90 6.50
N LEU A 147 -2.12 8.08 6.58
CA LEU A 147 -2.75 8.74 5.44
C LEU A 147 -1.78 9.08 4.32
N ALA A 148 -0.52 9.38 4.63
CA ALA A 148 0.47 9.57 3.60
C ALA A 148 1.13 8.26 3.14
N LEU A 149 1.16 7.24 3.99
CA LEU A 149 1.73 5.94 3.67
C LEU A 149 0.82 5.09 2.77
N ILE A 150 -0.48 5.03 3.08
CA ILE A 150 -1.47 4.16 2.42
C ILE A 150 -1.46 4.32 0.90
N PRO A 151 -1.44 5.53 0.30
CA PRO A 151 -1.41 5.68 -1.16
C PRO A 151 -0.20 5.03 -1.82
N HIS A 152 0.98 5.12 -1.19
CA HIS A 152 2.20 4.50 -1.73
C HIS A 152 2.16 2.98 -1.61
N LEU A 153 1.69 2.44 -0.49
CA LEU A 153 1.50 1.00 -0.33
C LEU A 153 0.47 0.46 -1.32
N ALA A 154 -0.64 1.17 -1.53
CA ALA A 154 -1.67 0.78 -2.49
C ALA A 154 -1.16 0.82 -3.94
N ALA A 155 -0.38 1.84 -4.31
CA ALA A 155 0.26 1.90 -5.62
C ALA A 155 1.24 0.74 -5.83
N ILE A 156 1.97 0.34 -4.80
CA ILE A 156 2.85 -0.82 -4.88
C ILE A 156 2.06 -2.12 -5.04
N ASP A 157 1.02 -2.36 -4.22
CA ASP A 157 0.14 -3.53 -4.36
C ASP A 157 -0.45 -3.61 -5.79
N GLU A 158 -0.88 -2.48 -6.36
CA GLU A 158 -1.38 -2.39 -7.73
C GLU A 158 -0.29 -2.75 -8.75
N LYS A 159 0.95 -2.28 -8.57
CA LYS A 159 2.06 -2.57 -9.50
C LYS A 159 2.50 -4.03 -9.42
N THR A 160 2.54 -4.62 -8.23
CA THR A 160 2.80 -6.06 -8.09
C THR A 160 1.75 -6.89 -8.83
N PHE A 161 0.48 -6.53 -8.72
CA PHE A 161 -0.57 -7.21 -9.48
C PHE A 161 -0.45 -7.04 -10.99
N LEU A 162 -0.16 -5.82 -11.47
CA LEU A 162 0.06 -5.58 -12.91
C LEU A 162 1.26 -6.38 -13.43
N TYR A 163 2.32 -6.50 -12.63
CA TYR A 163 3.46 -7.35 -12.95
C TYR A 163 3.05 -8.81 -13.12
N ASP A 164 2.29 -9.35 -12.18
CA ASP A 164 1.79 -10.72 -12.27
C ASP A 164 0.92 -10.94 -13.51
N GLN A 165 0.08 -9.97 -13.91
CA GLN A 165 -0.69 -10.09 -15.15
C GLN A 165 0.19 -10.16 -16.40
N ILE A 166 1.27 -9.37 -16.46
CA ILE A 166 2.20 -9.39 -17.59
C ILE A 166 2.92 -10.75 -17.64
N LYS A 167 3.34 -11.24 -16.47
CA LYS A 167 4.00 -12.54 -16.27
C LYS A 167 3.10 -13.72 -16.68
N ASP A 168 1.86 -13.74 -16.23
CA ASP A 168 0.93 -14.86 -16.46
C ASP A 168 0.47 -14.95 -17.92
N ASN A 169 0.54 -13.84 -18.66
CA ASN A 169 0.26 -13.81 -20.09
C ASN A 169 1.44 -14.28 -20.96
N ASP A 170 2.58 -14.66 -20.34
CA ASP A 170 3.83 -15.07 -21.00
C ASP A 170 4.23 -14.16 -22.18
N SER A 171 3.96 -12.86 -22.02
CA SER A 171 4.03 -11.90 -23.11
C SER A 171 5.47 -11.50 -23.46
N GLN A 172 6.44 -11.83 -22.59
CA GLN A 172 7.80 -11.29 -22.62
C GLN A 172 7.82 -9.76 -22.85
N ASP A 173 6.81 -9.05 -22.33
CA ASP A 173 6.70 -7.60 -22.43
C ASP A 173 7.63 -6.91 -21.43
N TRP A 174 8.92 -6.96 -21.75
CA TRP A 174 10.00 -6.42 -20.92
C TRP A 174 9.90 -4.90 -20.72
N ASP A 175 9.35 -4.17 -21.69
CA ASP A 175 9.09 -2.73 -21.57
C ASP A 175 7.93 -2.47 -20.61
N GLY A 176 6.85 -3.25 -20.70
CA GLY A 176 5.75 -3.24 -19.74
C GLY A 176 6.22 -3.52 -18.31
N MET A 177 7.02 -4.58 -18.11
CA MET A 177 7.61 -4.91 -16.82
C MET A 177 8.50 -3.80 -16.26
N ARG A 178 9.28 -3.14 -17.13
CA ARG A 178 10.10 -1.99 -16.73
C ARG A 178 9.25 -0.81 -16.29
N LYS A 179 8.20 -0.44 -17.04
CA LYS A 179 7.30 0.65 -16.65
C LYS A 179 6.61 0.38 -15.30
N VAL A 180 6.23 -0.88 -15.06
CA VAL A 180 5.70 -1.30 -13.76
C VAL A 180 6.74 -1.13 -12.67
N PHE A 181 7.99 -1.56 -12.91
CA PHE A 181 9.08 -1.40 -11.97
C PHE A 181 9.47 0.06 -11.70
N ASP A 182 9.52 0.92 -12.72
CA ASP A 182 9.80 2.36 -12.57
C ASP A 182 8.77 3.02 -11.64
N SER A 183 7.49 2.68 -11.82
CA SER A 183 6.42 3.16 -10.94
C SER A 183 6.53 2.60 -9.53
N TYR A 184 6.97 1.35 -9.38
CA TYR A 184 7.24 0.73 -8.08
C TYR A 184 8.42 1.42 -7.37
N GLU A 185 9.56 1.58 -8.05
CA GLU A 185 10.74 2.29 -7.55
C GLU A 185 10.37 3.70 -7.11
N TYR A 186 9.58 4.43 -7.91
CA TYR A 186 9.16 5.77 -7.56
C TYR A 186 8.42 5.80 -6.21
N ASN A 187 7.43 4.93 -6.03
CA ASN A 187 6.62 4.89 -4.80
C ASN A 187 7.45 4.44 -3.60
N LEU A 188 8.30 3.42 -3.76
CA LEU A 188 9.16 2.96 -2.69
C LEU A 188 10.22 4.00 -2.32
N THR A 189 10.77 4.72 -3.29
CA THR A 189 11.67 5.86 -3.05
C THR A 189 10.99 6.97 -2.23
N LYS A 190 9.69 7.20 -2.39
CA LYS A 190 8.96 8.15 -1.51
C LYS A 190 8.84 7.64 -0.08
N LEU A 191 8.78 6.32 0.12
CA LEU A 191 8.66 5.71 1.45
C LEU A 191 10.00 5.71 2.21
N ILE A 192 11.08 5.25 1.56
CA ILE A 192 12.37 4.96 2.21
C ILE A 192 13.54 5.84 1.74
N GLY A 193 13.39 6.58 0.65
CA GLY A 193 14.48 7.36 0.07
C GLY A 193 14.90 8.58 0.91
N PRO A 194 16.16 9.03 0.77
CA PRO A 194 16.74 10.15 1.54
C PRO A 194 16.15 11.51 1.16
N THR A 195 15.62 11.63 -0.06
CA THR A 195 15.08 12.86 -0.66
C THR A 195 13.59 12.73 -0.97
N ALA A 196 12.82 12.13 -0.06
CA ALA A 196 11.38 12.33 -0.11
C ALA A 196 11.13 13.85 -0.18
N PRO A 197 10.38 14.34 -1.19
CA PRO A 197 10.09 15.77 -1.28
C PRO A 197 9.49 16.24 0.05
N PRO A 198 9.50 17.56 0.33
CA PRO A 198 8.92 18.14 1.54
C PRO A 198 7.41 17.87 1.71
N SER A 199 6.79 17.04 0.87
CA SER A 199 5.54 16.33 1.12
C SER A 199 5.68 15.34 2.29
N ARG A 200 5.81 15.92 3.47
CA ARG A 200 5.40 15.56 4.84
C ARG A 200 5.62 14.15 5.41
N VAL A 201 5.80 13.07 4.63
CA VAL A 201 5.88 11.71 5.20
C VAL A 201 6.81 10.77 4.41
N SER A 202 8.09 10.79 4.74
CA SER A 202 9.03 9.65 4.64
C SER A 202 9.01 8.80 5.91
N ARG A 203 9.60 7.59 5.87
CA ARG A 203 9.92 6.82 7.09
C ARG A 203 10.58 7.68 8.16
N LYS A 204 11.58 8.50 7.80
CA LYS A 204 12.27 9.39 8.74
C LYS A 204 11.31 10.35 9.45
N SER A 205 10.37 10.96 8.71
CA SER A 205 9.35 11.81 9.33
C SER A 205 8.31 11.02 10.12
N LEU A 206 7.91 9.80 9.71
CA LEU A 206 7.03 8.94 10.52
C LEU A 206 7.64 8.61 11.88
N PHE A 207 8.95 8.37 11.90
CA PHE A 207 9.70 8.03 13.11
C PHE A 207 10.07 9.25 13.95
N SER A 208 10.01 10.45 13.37
CA SER A 208 10.07 11.71 14.14
C SER A 208 8.77 11.99 14.90
N LEU A 209 7.66 11.33 14.53
CA LEU A 209 6.40 11.43 15.27
C LEU A 209 6.48 10.66 16.59
N LYS A 210 5.75 11.12 17.62
CA LYS A 210 5.54 10.41 18.91
C LYS A 210 4.69 9.14 18.75
N ALA A 211 4.98 8.33 17.73
CA ALA A 211 4.33 7.04 17.48
C ALA A 211 4.92 5.95 18.37
N SER A 212 4.09 4.95 18.73
CA SER A 212 4.52 3.84 19.59
C SER A 212 5.56 2.95 18.89
N PRO A 213 6.42 2.23 19.65
CA PRO A 213 7.38 1.28 19.09
C PRO A 213 6.73 0.19 18.21
N GLU A 214 5.54 -0.29 18.57
CA GLU A 214 4.81 -1.33 17.85
C GLU A 214 4.33 -0.81 16.49
N PHE A 215 3.85 0.44 16.44
CA PHE A 215 3.47 1.07 15.18
C PHE A 215 4.68 1.19 14.25
N ARG A 216 5.82 1.66 14.77
CA ARG A 216 7.07 1.76 14.01
C ARG A 216 7.51 0.41 13.44
N LYS A 217 7.47 -0.64 14.28
CA LYS A 217 7.78 -2.01 13.86
C LYS A 217 6.83 -2.52 12.76
N ALA A 218 5.53 -2.24 12.88
CA ALA A 218 4.56 -2.63 11.86
C ALA A 218 4.79 -1.89 10.53
N ILE A 219 5.17 -0.62 10.56
CA ILE A 219 5.52 0.13 9.35
C ILE A 219 6.77 -0.45 8.69
N ASP A 220 7.83 -0.69 9.47
CA ASP A 220 9.08 -1.27 8.94
C ASP A 220 8.84 -2.63 8.30
N LEU A 221 8.07 -3.51 8.96
CA LEU A 221 7.74 -4.83 8.42
C LEU A 221 6.96 -4.75 7.10
N ASN A 222 5.98 -3.83 7.01
CA ASN A 222 5.22 -3.66 5.76
C ASN A 222 6.12 -3.14 4.63
N ILE A 223 6.97 -2.14 4.92
CA ILE A 223 7.92 -1.59 3.94
C ILE A 223 8.89 -2.68 3.45
N GLU A 224 9.43 -3.47 4.37
CA GLU A 224 10.37 -4.57 4.08
C GLU A 224 9.71 -5.67 3.24
N THR A 225 8.53 -6.15 3.66
CA THR A 225 7.75 -7.16 2.90
C THR A 225 7.47 -6.65 1.48
N THR A 226 7.06 -5.38 1.37
CA THR A 226 6.79 -4.76 0.08
C THR A 226 8.05 -4.63 -0.77
N PHE A 227 9.20 -4.31 -0.17
CA PHE A 227 10.49 -4.21 -0.85
C PHE A 227 10.95 -5.55 -1.45
N CYS A 228 10.89 -6.64 -0.68
CA CYS A 228 11.36 -7.93 -1.18
C CYS A 228 10.42 -8.51 -2.25
N ASN A 229 9.10 -8.38 -2.09
CA ASN A 229 8.12 -9.11 -2.92
C ASN A 229 8.26 -8.88 -4.44
N LEU A 230 8.17 -7.64 -4.93
CA LEU A 230 8.19 -7.42 -6.39
C LEU A 230 9.59 -7.62 -6.98
N GLN A 231 10.62 -7.26 -6.23
CA GLN A 231 12.00 -7.39 -6.66
C GLN A 231 12.38 -8.85 -6.90
N ASP A 232 12.07 -9.73 -5.95
CA ASP A 232 12.37 -11.16 -6.04
C ASP A 232 11.55 -11.82 -7.16
N GLN A 233 10.30 -11.37 -7.37
CA GLN A 233 9.47 -11.83 -8.48
C GLN A 233 10.03 -11.45 -9.86
N ILE A 234 10.54 -10.22 -10.01
CA ILE A 234 11.16 -9.77 -11.26
C ILE A 234 12.45 -10.55 -11.53
N ALA A 235 13.30 -10.67 -10.51
CA ALA A 235 14.57 -11.35 -10.66
C ALA A 235 14.39 -12.84 -11.01
N ALA A 236 13.47 -13.54 -10.31
CA ALA A 236 13.14 -14.93 -10.61
C ALA A 236 12.59 -15.14 -12.03
N TYR A 237 11.74 -14.22 -12.53
CA TYR A 237 11.19 -14.32 -13.88
C TYR A 237 12.25 -14.10 -14.96
N ILE A 238 13.15 -13.12 -14.75
CA ILE A 238 14.29 -12.87 -15.65
C ILE A 238 15.18 -14.11 -15.72
N ASP A 239 15.53 -14.72 -14.59
CA ASP A 239 16.37 -15.92 -14.56
C ASP A 239 15.71 -17.12 -15.26
N GLN A 240 14.38 -17.25 -15.16
CA GLN A 240 13.63 -18.33 -15.80
C GLN A 240 13.66 -18.22 -17.33
N HIS A 241 13.51 -17.01 -17.88
CA HIS A 241 13.34 -16.81 -19.33
C HIS A 241 14.64 -16.43 -20.04
N GLU A 242 15.57 -15.81 -19.32
CA GLU A 242 16.83 -15.26 -19.84
C GLU A 242 17.99 -15.54 -18.88
N PRO A 243 18.30 -16.82 -18.57
CA PRO A 243 19.33 -17.21 -17.59
C PRO A 243 20.73 -16.73 -17.95
N ASN A 244 20.96 -16.38 -19.22
CA ASN A 244 22.23 -15.86 -19.73
C ASN A 244 22.25 -14.32 -19.84
N ALA A 245 21.23 -13.62 -19.33
CA ALA A 245 21.24 -12.17 -19.27
C ALA A 245 22.48 -11.71 -18.48
N LEU A 246 23.49 -11.24 -19.21
CA LEU A 246 24.80 -10.81 -18.69
C LEU A 246 24.61 -9.78 -17.58
N ASN A 247 25.47 -9.87 -16.56
CA ASN A 247 25.58 -8.86 -15.51
C ASN A 247 25.80 -7.46 -16.13
N CYS A 248 25.45 -6.43 -15.37
CA CYS A 248 25.41 -5.02 -15.81
C CYS A 248 26.73 -4.38 -16.24
N SER A 249 27.79 -5.18 -16.32
CA SER A 249 29.18 -4.77 -16.49
C SER A 249 29.73 -4.96 -17.91
N THR A 250 28.98 -5.48 -18.89
CA THR A 250 29.48 -5.64 -20.28
C THR A 250 29.00 -4.55 -21.24
N GLY A 251 29.93 -4.01 -22.05
CA GLY A 251 29.76 -2.87 -22.97
C GLY A 251 28.94 -3.12 -24.25
N ASP A 252 28.15 -4.20 -24.30
CA ASP A 252 27.20 -4.45 -25.37
C ASP A 252 25.92 -3.60 -25.19
N GLN A 253 25.33 -3.16 -26.32
CA GLN A 253 24.01 -2.52 -26.37
C GLN A 253 23.01 -3.38 -25.57
N PRO A 254 22.44 -2.86 -24.48
CA PRO A 254 21.67 -3.70 -23.58
C PRO A 254 20.29 -4.00 -24.19
N THR A 255 19.96 -5.28 -24.31
CA THR A 255 18.61 -5.75 -24.61
C THR A 255 17.63 -5.24 -23.56
N ASP A 256 16.33 -5.22 -23.85
CA ASP A 256 15.34 -4.71 -22.89
C ASP A 256 15.33 -5.46 -21.57
N VAL A 257 15.63 -6.76 -21.62
CA VAL A 257 15.83 -7.64 -20.46
C VAL A 257 17.05 -7.23 -19.64
N LYS A 258 18.19 -6.98 -20.30
CA LYS A 258 19.42 -6.55 -19.62
C LYS A 258 19.24 -5.18 -18.97
N GLN A 259 18.53 -4.26 -19.64
CA GLN A 259 18.18 -2.97 -19.06
C GLN A 259 17.30 -3.12 -17.82
N LEU A 260 16.25 -3.96 -17.88
CA LEU A 260 15.37 -4.24 -16.73
C LEU A 260 16.15 -4.86 -15.57
N LYS A 261 16.93 -5.92 -15.82
CA LYS A 261 17.77 -6.58 -14.82
C LYS A 261 18.68 -5.58 -14.11
N CYS A 262 19.37 -4.75 -14.89
CA CYS A 262 20.27 -3.75 -14.35
C CYS A 262 19.59 -2.63 -13.59
N HIS A 263 18.39 -2.27 -14.02
CA HIS A 263 17.59 -1.28 -13.34
C HIS A 263 17.15 -1.80 -11.96
N VAL A 264 16.66 -3.04 -11.90
CA VAL A 264 16.31 -3.73 -10.65
C VAL A 264 17.51 -3.83 -9.73
N GLU A 265 18.62 -4.44 -10.17
CA GLU A 265 19.85 -4.61 -9.37
C GLU A 265 20.36 -3.29 -8.77
N LYS A 266 20.44 -2.23 -9.59
CA LYS A 266 20.87 -0.91 -9.11
C LYS A 266 19.92 -0.36 -8.04
N PHE A 267 18.61 -0.52 -8.24
CA PHE A 267 17.63 -0.08 -7.28
C PHE A 267 17.74 -0.88 -5.96
N VAL A 268 17.91 -2.21 -6.03
CA VAL A 268 18.10 -3.06 -4.84
C VAL A 268 19.24 -2.54 -3.99
N CYS A 269 20.39 -2.31 -4.60
CA CYS A 269 21.59 -1.84 -3.91
C CYS A 269 21.41 -0.47 -3.27
N LYS A 270 20.74 0.43 -4.00
CA LYS A 270 20.41 1.76 -3.50
C LYS A 270 19.46 1.69 -2.30
N ALA A 271 18.43 0.86 -2.39
CA ALA A 271 17.44 0.67 -1.34
C ALA A 271 18.06 -0.01 -0.11
N GLN A 272 18.90 -1.04 -0.27
CA GLN A 272 19.64 -1.67 0.82
C GLN A 272 20.54 -0.66 1.56
N SER A 273 21.24 0.23 0.85
CA SER A 273 21.98 1.33 1.48
C SER A 273 21.06 2.23 2.28
N TRP A 274 19.90 2.63 1.73
CA TRP A 274 18.94 3.45 2.47
C TRP A 274 18.42 2.76 3.74
N LEU A 275 18.13 1.46 3.68
CA LEU A 275 17.66 0.68 4.82
C LEU A 275 18.76 0.54 5.90
N LYS A 276 20.01 0.31 5.47
CA LYS A 276 21.19 0.20 6.36
C LYS A 276 21.50 1.51 7.08
N ASP A 277 21.38 2.62 6.35
CA ASP A 277 21.67 3.97 6.85
C ASP A 277 20.46 4.63 7.53
N ALA A 278 19.31 3.95 7.59
CA ALA A 278 18.11 4.50 8.17
C ALA A 278 18.20 4.61 9.70
N GLU A 279 17.78 5.75 10.26
CA GLU A 279 17.64 5.94 11.70
C GLU A 279 16.17 6.15 12.12
N PRO A 280 15.66 5.41 13.13
CA PRO A 280 16.33 4.28 13.79
C PRO A 280 16.52 3.11 12.84
N LYS A 281 17.49 2.25 13.12
CA LYS A 281 17.81 1.07 12.29
C LYS A 281 16.57 0.22 12.09
N PHE A 282 16.37 -0.28 10.87
CA PHE A 282 15.43 -1.36 10.66
C PHE A 282 15.86 -2.55 11.51
N THR A 283 14.94 -3.09 12.32
CA THR A 283 15.07 -4.47 12.81
C THR A 283 14.68 -5.38 11.65
N LEU A 284 15.58 -5.49 10.67
CA LEU A 284 15.39 -6.37 9.52
C LEU A 284 15.30 -7.80 10.05
N GLY A 285 14.28 -8.52 9.62
CA GLY A 285 14.34 -9.98 9.57
C GLY A 285 15.18 -10.36 8.35
N GLU A 286 15.82 -11.52 8.38
CA GLU A 286 16.62 -12.08 7.27
C GLU A 286 15.77 -12.32 5.98
N THR A 287 15.29 -11.29 5.26
CA THR A 287 14.07 -11.48 4.43
C THR A 287 14.10 -11.13 2.94
N CYS A 288 15.16 -10.53 2.38
CA CYS A 288 15.34 -10.54 0.94
C CYS A 288 16.45 -11.54 0.58
N ASP A 289 16.12 -12.82 0.51
CA ASP A 289 17.11 -13.90 0.30
C ASP A 289 17.86 -13.74 -1.03
N TYR A 290 17.20 -13.22 -2.06
CA TYR A 290 17.71 -13.20 -3.43
C TYR A 290 18.94 -12.28 -3.62
N TYR A 291 19.03 -11.17 -2.87
CA TYR A 291 20.17 -10.23 -2.91
C TYR A 291 20.83 -10.00 -1.55
N SER A 292 20.58 -10.90 -0.58
CA SER A 292 21.28 -10.89 0.71
C SER A 292 22.78 -11.11 0.49
N GLU A 293 23.62 -10.56 1.37
CA GLU A 293 25.10 -10.60 1.29
C GLU A 293 25.61 -12.04 1.06
N GLN A 294 25.74 -12.45 -0.19
CA GLN A 294 26.49 -13.65 -0.52
C GLN A 294 27.96 -13.31 -0.34
N THR A 295 28.63 -14.08 0.52
CA THR A 295 30.09 -14.07 0.64
C THR A 295 30.72 -14.13 -0.74
N PRO A 296 31.82 -13.39 -1.01
CA PRO A 296 32.56 -13.52 -2.26
C PRO A 296 32.77 -14.99 -2.58
N ASN A 297 32.63 -15.37 -3.86
CA ASN A 297 33.00 -16.72 -4.29
C ASN A 297 34.43 -17.00 -3.81
N ALA A 298 34.78 -18.27 -3.59
CA ALA A 298 36.10 -18.65 -3.06
C ALA A 298 37.29 -18.15 -3.92
N ASP A 299 37.02 -17.73 -5.15
CA ASP A 299 37.96 -17.14 -6.10
C ASP A 299 38.05 -15.60 -6.05
N GLY A 300 37.34 -14.95 -5.13
CA GLY A 300 37.28 -13.49 -5.01
C GLY A 300 36.36 -12.81 -6.04
N SER A 301 35.64 -13.57 -6.88
CA SER A 301 34.62 -13.01 -7.74
C SER A 301 33.37 -12.65 -6.95
N GLN A 302 32.75 -11.54 -7.34
CA GLN A 302 31.49 -11.09 -6.78
C GLN A 302 30.38 -12.08 -7.17
N PRO A 303 29.60 -12.63 -6.22
CA PRO A 303 28.49 -13.49 -6.56
C PRO A 303 27.47 -12.74 -7.43
N PRO A 304 26.75 -13.43 -8.30
CA PRO A 304 25.65 -12.84 -9.05
C PRO A 304 24.68 -12.17 -8.08
N GLY A 305 24.41 -10.87 -8.26
CA GLY A 305 23.57 -10.07 -7.37
C GLY A 305 24.29 -9.31 -6.24
N SER A 306 25.62 -9.38 -6.11
CA SER A 306 26.31 -8.54 -5.13
C SER A 306 26.39 -7.08 -5.59
N CYS A 307 26.02 -6.17 -4.69
CA CYS A 307 26.12 -4.75 -4.96
C CYS A 307 27.57 -4.35 -5.20
N PRO A 308 27.88 -3.67 -6.33
CA PRO A 308 29.23 -3.17 -6.53
C PRO A 308 29.57 -2.25 -5.35
N PRO A 309 30.81 -2.33 -4.81
CA PRO A 309 31.22 -1.45 -3.73
C PRO A 309 30.97 -0.01 -4.18
N THR A 310 30.19 0.72 -3.39
CA THR A 310 29.96 2.14 -3.61
C THR A 310 31.34 2.79 -3.69
N ALA A 311 31.66 3.37 -4.86
CA ALA A 311 32.84 4.20 -4.98
C ALA A 311 32.71 5.30 -3.94
N SER A 312 33.59 5.27 -2.94
CA SER A 312 33.75 6.34 -1.98
C SER A 312 34.10 7.60 -2.77
N ASN A 313 33.19 8.58 -2.79
CA ASN A 313 33.51 9.94 -3.18
C ASN A 313 34.48 10.57 -2.17
#